data_AF-A0A4R2CUP0-F1
#
_entry.id   AF-A0A4R2CUP0-F1
#
_cell.length_a   1.000
_cell.length_b   1.000
_cell.length_c   1.000
_cell.angle_alpha   90.00
_cell.angle_beta   90.00
_cell.angle_gamma   90.00
#
_symmetry.space_group_name_H-M   'P 1'
#
loop_
_entity.id
_entity.type
_entity.pdbx_description
1 polymer ?
#
loop_
_entity_poly.entity_id
_entity_poly.type
_entity_poly.pdbx_seq_one_letter_code
_entity_poly.pdbx_strand_id
1 'polypeptide(L)'
;MRAMYPEEDLGPAEERMALFLIQFWGGPRSYSERRGHPRLRLRHAPFRVDRAAHDAWLHHMRTALDTLHLPAPIEQQLWNSLTTTAAVMINTPEDPA
;
A
#
# COMPACT_ATOMS: atom_id res chain seq x y z
N MET A 1 2.86 10.23 -7.17
CA MET A 1 1.46 10.06 -6.70
C MET A 1 0.90 11.25 -5.89
N ARG A 2 1.55 12.44 -5.87
CA ARG A 2 1.15 13.59 -5.01
C ARG A 2 -0.32 14.00 -5.14
N ALA A 3 -0.87 13.99 -6.36
CA ALA A 3 -2.26 14.36 -6.63
C ALA A 3 -3.31 13.47 -5.92
N MET A 4 -2.95 12.26 -5.50
CA MET A 4 -3.87 11.35 -4.79
C MET A 4 -3.97 11.65 -3.28
N TYR A 5 -3.06 12.47 -2.75
CA TYR A 5 -3.05 12.88 -1.36
C TYR A 5 -3.37 14.38 -1.32
N PRO A 6 -4.58 14.79 -0.94
CA PRO A 6 -4.93 16.22 -0.90
C PRO A 6 -4.20 16.97 0.22
N GLU A 7 -3.84 16.29 1.31
CA GLU A 7 -3.11 16.89 2.43
C GLU A 7 -1.66 17.22 2.04
N GLU A 8 -1.11 18.33 2.53
CA GLU A 8 0.32 18.64 2.40
C GLU A 8 1.19 17.77 3.30
N ASP A 9 0.70 17.48 4.49
CA ASP A 9 1.35 16.58 5.43
C ASP A 9 0.94 15.13 5.16
N LEU A 10 1.90 14.32 4.71
CA LEU A 10 1.72 12.89 4.45
C LEU A 10 2.00 12.03 5.69
N GLY A 11 2.50 12.59 6.79
CA GLY A 11 2.87 11.87 8.01
C GLY A 11 1.76 10.96 8.55
N PRO A 12 0.50 11.43 8.66
CA PRO A 12 -0.60 10.58 9.09
C PRO A 12 -0.92 9.44 8.11
N ALA A 13 -0.70 9.62 6.80
CA ALA A 13 -0.89 8.56 5.81
C ALA A 13 0.22 7.51 5.91
N GLU A 14 1.46 7.95 6.08
CA GLU A 14 2.63 7.11 6.33
C GLU A 14 2.44 6.27 7.59
N GLU A 15 2.05 6.87 8.72
CA GLU A 15 1.84 6.14 9.99
C GLU A 15 0.79 5.02 9.81
N ARG A 16 -0.30 5.30 9.10
CA ARG A 16 -1.35 4.30 8.86
C ARG A 16 -0.83 3.13 8.01
N MET A 17 0.00 3.41 7.01
CA MET A 17 0.63 2.37 6.20
C MET A 17 1.60 1.55 7.05
N ALA A 18 2.46 2.19 7.83
CA ALA A 18 3.42 1.52 8.71
C ALA A 18 2.73 0.60 9.72
N LEU A 19 1.73 1.12 10.45
CA LEU A 19 0.95 0.33 11.41
C LEU A 19 0.23 -0.84 10.73
N PHE A 20 -0.30 -0.63 9.52
CA PHE A 20 -0.93 -1.70 8.76
C PHE A 20 0.08 -2.79 8.41
N LEU A 21 1.24 -2.46 7.84
CA LEU A 21 2.26 -3.44 7.44
C LEU A 21 2.84 -4.20 8.64
N ILE A 22 3.09 -3.52 9.76
CA ILE A 22 3.52 -4.14 11.02
C ILE A 22 2.51 -5.21 11.43
N GLN A 23 1.22 -4.86 11.50
CA GLN A 23 0.19 -5.82 11.89
C GLN A 23 0.01 -6.93 10.85
N PHE A 24 0.08 -6.58 9.56
CA PHE A 24 -0.15 -7.51 8.46
C PHE A 24 0.86 -8.66 8.50
N TRP A 25 2.11 -8.39 8.84
CA TRP A 25 3.18 -9.38 8.99
C TRP A 25 3.30 -10.00 10.39
N GLY A 26 2.23 -9.94 11.19
CA GLY A 26 2.15 -10.63 12.48
C GLY A 26 2.67 -9.84 13.67
N GLY A 27 2.96 -8.55 13.50
CA GLY A 27 3.27 -7.64 14.59
C GLY A 27 2.04 -7.23 15.43
N PRO A 28 2.19 -6.24 16.32
CA PRO A 28 1.11 -5.74 17.17
C PRO A 28 -0.14 -5.30 16.39
N ARG A 29 -1.32 -5.44 17.00
CA ARG A 29 -2.62 -5.10 16.39
C ARG A 29 -2.96 -3.61 16.42
N SER A 30 -1.95 -2.75 16.52
CA SER A 30 -2.12 -1.31 16.74
C SER A 30 -2.91 -0.63 15.63
N TYR A 31 -2.81 -1.09 14.38
CA TYR A 31 -3.66 -0.57 13.30
C TYR A 31 -5.14 -0.85 13.57
N SER A 32 -5.49 -2.11 13.86
CA SER A 32 -6.88 -2.50 14.15
C SER A 32 -7.42 -1.86 15.42
N GLU A 33 -6.59 -1.68 16.45
CA GLU A 33 -7.00 -1.04 17.70
C GLU A 33 -7.33 0.45 17.50
N ARG A 34 -6.56 1.15 16.65
CA ARG A 34 -6.77 2.58 16.38
C ARG A 34 -7.80 2.84 15.28
N ARG A 35 -7.95 1.93 14.33
CA ARG A 35 -8.70 2.17 13.09
C ARG A 35 -9.81 1.16 12.84
N GLY A 36 -9.97 0.14 13.68
CA GLY A 36 -10.86 -0.98 13.42
C GLY A 36 -10.39 -1.87 12.26
N HIS A 37 -11.28 -2.78 11.84
CA HIS A 37 -10.98 -3.76 10.80
C HIS A 37 -10.42 -3.13 9.50
N PRO A 38 -9.37 -3.71 8.87
CA PRO A 38 -8.71 -3.09 7.71
C PRO A 38 -9.60 -2.73 6.53
N ARG A 39 -10.50 -3.64 6.10
CA ARG A 39 -11.47 -3.41 5.02
C ARG A 39 -10.85 -2.63 3.85
N LEU A 40 -9.70 -3.09 3.34
CA LEU A 40 -8.83 -2.31 2.46
C LEU A 40 -9.57 -1.80 1.23
N ARG A 41 -10.32 -2.65 0.51
CA ARG A 41 -11.10 -2.24 -0.67
C ARG A 41 -12.10 -1.13 -0.34
N LEU A 42 -12.78 -1.19 0.81
CA LEU A 42 -13.72 -0.15 1.24
C LEU A 42 -13.00 1.19 1.48
N ARG A 43 -11.79 1.15 2.05
CA ARG A 43 -10.98 2.36 2.30
C ARG A 43 -10.36 2.94 1.04
N HIS A 44 -10.15 2.12 0.01
CA HIS A 44 -9.61 2.57 -1.28
C HIS A 44 -10.70 2.96 -2.29
N ALA A 45 -11.98 2.58 -2.05
CA ALA A 45 -13.10 2.88 -2.93
C ALA A 45 -13.32 4.39 -3.25
N PRO A 46 -13.04 5.35 -2.34
CA PRO A 46 -13.18 6.78 -2.66
C PRO A 46 -12.15 7.32 -3.64
N PHE A 47 -11.09 6.56 -3.95
CA PHE A 47 -9.99 7.00 -4.82
C PHE A 47 -10.06 6.30 -6.17
N ARG A 48 -9.69 7.02 -7.24
CA ARG A 48 -9.45 6.42 -8.55
C ARG A 48 -8.15 5.61 -8.50
N VAL A 49 -8.28 4.29 -8.40
CA VAL A 49 -7.14 3.36 -8.43
C VAL A 49 -7.21 2.58 -9.74
N ASP A 50 -6.59 3.14 -10.78
CA ASP A 50 -6.38 2.49 -12.07
C ASP A 50 -5.01 1.80 -12.13
N ARG A 51 -4.68 1.23 -13.30
CA ARG A 51 -3.42 0.52 -13.50
C ARG A 51 -2.20 1.44 -13.35
N ALA A 52 -2.30 2.69 -13.80
CA ALA A 52 -1.22 3.66 -13.68
C ALA A 52 -0.95 4.00 -12.20
N ALA A 53 -1.99 4.19 -11.38
CA ALA A 53 -1.85 4.40 -9.94
C ALA A 53 -1.24 3.17 -9.24
N HIS A 54 -1.67 1.97 -9.62
CA HIS A 54 -1.12 0.70 -9.13
C HIS A 54 0.39 0.56 -9.42
N ASP A 55 0.80 0.76 -10.67
CA ASP A 55 2.18 0.59 -11.09
C ASP A 55 3.09 1.67 -10.49
N ALA A 56 2.60 2.91 -10.37
CA ALA A 56 3.31 3.99 -9.67
C ALA A 56 3.52 3.66 -8.18
N TRP A 57 2.52 3.07 -7.51
CA TRP A 57 2.66 2.66 -6.11
C TRP A 57 3.69 1.55 -5.95
N LEU A 58 3.66 0.53 -6.83
CA LEU A 58 4.64 -0.56 -6.80
C LEU A 58 6.06 -0.09 -7.09
N HIS A 59 6.24 0.89 -7.97
CA HIS A 59 7.55 1.50 -8.22
C HIS A 59 8.14 2.14 -6.94
N HIS A 60 7.32 2.89 -6.19
CA HIS A 60 7.75 3.48 -4.92
C HIS A 60 8.05 2.41 -3.86
N MET A 61 7.23 1.35 -3.77
CA MET A 61 7.45 0.25 -2.82
C MET A 61 8.71 -0.56 -3.16
N ARG A 62 9.01 -0.79 -4.44
CA ARG A 62 10.26 -1.43 -4.87
C ARG A 62 11.47 -0.62 -4.43
N THR A 63 11.45 0.67 -4.73
CA THR A 63 12.51 1.61 -4.31
C THR A 63 12.69 1.59 -2.80
N ALA A 64 11.60 1.57 -2.02
CA ALA A 64 11.67 1.49 -0.57
C ALA A 64 12.28 0.16 -0.08
N LEU A 65 11.88 -0.98 -0.65
CA LEU A 65 12.44 -2.29 -0.32
C LEU A 65 13.94 -2.40 -0.65
N ASP A 66 14.38 -1.81 -1.77
CA ASP A 66 15.79 -1.81 -2.17
C ASP A 66 16.69 -1.21 -1.08
N THR A 67 16.20 -0.21 -0.33
CA THR A 67 16.97 0.42 0.75
C THR A 67 17.20 -0.49 1.96
N LEU A 68 16.41 -1.56 2.12
CA LEU A 68 16.47 -2.46 3.26
C LEU A 68 17.54 -3.55 3.12
N HIS A 69 18.06 -3.78 1.91
CA HIS A 69 19.10 -4.78 1.62
C HIS A 69 18.79 -6.17 2.22
N LEU A 70 17.56 -6.63 2.06
CA LEU A 70 17.07 -7.87 2.67
C LEU A 70 17.65 -9.12 2.00
N PRO A 71 17.72 -10.26 2.70
CA PRO A 71 17.99 -11.55 2.07
C PRO A 71 16.92 -11.86 1.02
N ALA A 72 17.35 -12.37 -0.15
CA ALA A 72 16.47 -12.61 -1.31
C ALA A 72 15.17 -13.38 -0.99
N PRO A 73 15.16 -14.44 -0.15
CA PRO A 73 13.92 -15.15 0.17
C PRO A 73 12.89 -14.27 0.91
N ILE A 74 13.35 -13.40 1.80
CA ILE A 74 12.49 -12.49 2.58
C ILE A 74 11.97 -11.38 1.68
N GLU A 75 12.85 -10.79 0.87
CA GLU A 75 12.50 -9.76 -0.10
C GLU A 75 11.43 -10.28 -1.08
N GLN A 76 11.60 -11.49 -1.62
CA GLN A 76 10.66 -12.10 -2.55
C GLN A 76 9.29 -12.32 -1.90
N GLN A 77 9.25 -12.79 -0.65
CA GLN A 77 8.00 -12.98 0.07
C GLN A 77 7.26 -11.65 0.30
N LEU A 78 7.98 -10.60 0.70
CA LEU A 78 7.41 -9.26 0.87
C LEU A 78 6.87 -8.72 -0.46
N TRP A 79 7.68 -8.82 -1.52
CA TRP A 79 7.30 -8.33 -2.84
C TRP A 79 6.07 -9.03 -3.40
N ASN A 80 5.98 -10.35 -3.29
CA ASN A 80 4.80 -11.12 -3.72
C ASN A 80 3.53 -10.70 -2.96
N SER A 81 3.66 -10.42 -1.66
CA SER A 81 2.52 -10.04 -0.84
C SER A 81 2.04 -8.61 -1.15
N LEU A 82 2.96 -7.68 -1.38
CA LEU A 82 2.65 -6.31 -1.79
C LEU A 82 2.00 -6.26 -3.18
N THR A 83 2.59 -6.95 -4.17
CA THR A 83 2.06 -7.00 -5.54
C THR A 83 0.67 -7.63 -5.60
N THR A 84 0.45 -8.73 -4.89
CA THR A 84 -0.88 -9.35 -4.77
C THR A 84 -1.89 -8.42 -4.13
N THR A 85 -1.51 -7.76 -3.02
CA THR A 85 -2.42 -6.86 -2.30
C THR A 85 -2.78 -5.62 -3.15
N ALA A 86 -1.79 -5.02 -3.83
CA ALA A 86 -1.98 -3.87 -4.69
C ALA A 86 -2.93 -4.18 -5.85
N ALA A 87 -2.77 -5.35 -6.50
CA ALA A 87 -3.64 -5.75 -7.61
C ALA A 87 -5.11 -5.82 -7.20
N VAL A 88 -5.41 -6.25 -5.97
CA VAL A 88 -6.78 -6.31 -5.43
C VAL A 88 -7.37 -4.92 -5.15
N MET A 89 -6.54 -3.87 -5.06
CA MET A 89 -7.00 -2.50 -4.82
C MET A 89 -7.47 -1.76 -6.07
N ILE A 90 -7.12 -2.24 -7.27
CA ILE A 90 -7.58 -1.64 -8.54
C ILE A 90 -9.11 -1.62 -8.56
N ASN A 91 -9.68 -0.45 -8.78
CA ASN A 91 -11.12 -0.21 -8.70
C ASN A 91 -11.67 0.60 -9.88
N THR A 92 -10.79 1.13 -10.74
CA THR A 92 -11.14 1.92 -11.92
C THR A 92 -10.56 1.24 -13.16
N PRO A 93 -11.36 0.95 -14.20
CA PRO A 93 -10.85 0.45 -15.48
C PRO A 93 -9.96 1.51 -16.15
N GLU A 94 -9.06 1.07 -17.05
CA GLU A 94 -8.30 2.00 -17.87
C GLU A 94 -9.25 2.78 -18.79
N ASP A 95 -9.00 4.09 -18.95
CA ASP A 95 -9.71 4.85 -19.97
C ASP A 95 -9.26 4.32 -21.34
N PRO A 96 -10.19 3.89 -22.22
CA PRO A 96 -9.82 3.59 -23.59
C PRO A 96 -9.30 4.88 -24.23
N ALA A 97 -8.04 4.85 -24.66
CA ALA A 97 -7.37 5.94 -25.35
C ALA A 97 -8.10 6.36 -26.64
#